data_AF-A0A0B8NQ46-F1
#
_entry.id   AF-A0A0B8NQ46-F1
#
_cell.length_a   1.000
_cell.length_b   1.000
_cell.length_c   1.000
_cell.angle_alpha   90.00
_cell.angle_beta   90.00
_cell.angle_gamma   90.00
#
_symmetry.space_group_name_H-M   'P 1'
#
loop_
_entity.id
_entity.type
_entity.pdbx_description
1 polymer ?
#
loop_
_entity_poly.entity_id
_entity_poly.type
_entity_poly.pdbx_seq_one_letter_code
_entity_poly.pdbx_strand_id
1 'polypeptide(L)'
;MSDDDGYSVDLDALDALVSRLVNLSKFLTDQFTALDDKVATLRAGAWDSEAAAAYEEAHRQWLTGAQEFAQGVTDTSDAAKKAHGHYSSAIEANSQMFGGR
;
A
#
# COMPACT_ATOMS: atom_id res chain seq x y z
N MET A 1 30.03 -17.47 -18.87
CA MET A 1 29.77 -17.41 -17.42
C MET A 1 29.52 -15.95 -17.10
N SER A 2 28.26 -15.55 -17.25
CA SER A 2 27.81 -14.18 -17.07
C SER A 2 26.37 -14.25 -16.58
N ASP A 3 26.19 -14.72 -15.36
CA ASP A 3 24.90 -14.68 -14.66
C ASP A 3 24.96 -13.51 -13.66
N ASP A 4 25.16 -12.31 -14.20
CA ASP A 4 24.98 -11.05 -13.46
C ASP A 4 23.66 -10.41 -13.90
N ASP A 5 22.60 -11.23 -13.98
CA ASP A 5 21.23 -10.73 -14.05
C ASP A 5 20.83 -10.28 -12.64
N GLY A 6 21.52 -9.24 -12.15
CA GLY A 6 21.19 -8.58 -10.90
C GLY A 6 19.75 -8.11 -10.98
N TYR A 7 18.90 -8.62 -10.09
CA TYR A 7 17.52 -8.14 -9.94
C TYR A 7 17.55 -6.63 -9.64
N SER A 8 17.33 -5.81 -10.66
CA SER A 8 17.18 -4.37 -10.54
C SER A 8 15.71 -4.04 -10.34
N VAL A 9 15.37 -3.42 -9.21
CA VAL A 9 14.03 -2.91 -8.94
C VAL A 9 13.98 -1.47 -9.44
N ASP A 10 13.02 -1.19 -10.32
CA ASP A 10 12.69 0.18 -10.72
C ASP A 10 11.99 0.90 -9.56
N LEU A 11 12.76 1.73 -8.84
CA LEU A 11 12.27 2.44 -7.66
C LEU A 11 11.24 3.53 -8.02
N ASP A 12 11.30 4.09 -9.23
CA ASP A 12 10.34 5.09 -9.68
C ASP A 12 8.99 4.44 -9.99
N ALA A 13 9.01 3.28 -10.65
CA ALA A 13 7.81 2.47 -10.87
C ALA A 13 7.20 1.97 -9.56
N LEU A 14 8.04 1.59 -8.59
CA LEU A 14 7.59 1.19 -7.27
C LEU A 14 6.92 2.35 -6.52
N ASP A 15 7.45 3.56 -6.61
CA ASP A 15 6.85 4.76 -6.01
C ASP A 15 5.53 5.17 -6.65
N ALA A 16 5.44 5.06 -7.98
CA ALA A 16 4.20 5.28 -8.70
C ALA A 16 3.13 4.27 -8.25
N LEU A 17 3.49 3.00 -8.05
CA LEU A 17 2.58 1.97 -7.55
C LEU A 17 2.10 2.28 -6.13
N VAL A 18 3.01 2.61 -5.20
CA VAL A 18 2.64 2.99 -3.81
C VAL A 18 1.68 4.17 -3.82
N SER A 19 2.01 5.22 -4.57
CA SER A 19 1.18 6.42 -4.68
C SER A 19 -0.24 6.10 -5.16
N ARG A 20 -0.36 5.21 -6.16
CA ARG A 20 -1.65 4.76 -6.68
C ARG A 20 -2.47 4.00 -5.63
N LEU A 21 -1.81 3.15 -4.84
CA LEU A 21 -2.48 2.32 -3.83
C LEU A 21 -2.92 3.13 -2.60
N VAL A 22 -2.11 4.10 -2.16
CA VAL A 22 -2.49 5.07 -1.13
C VAL A 22 -3.71 5.87 -1.58
N ASN A 23 -3.70 6.39 -2.82
CA ASN A 23 -4.83 7.11 -3.38
C ASN A 23 -6.10 6.26 -3.48
N LEU A 24 -5.95 4.97 -3.83
CA LEU A 24 -7.08 4.04 -3.85
C LEU A 24 -7.65 3.81 -2.45
N SER A 25 -6.81 3.62 -1.43
CA SER A 25 -7.26 3.44 -0.05
C SER A 25 -8.02 4.66 0.47
N LYS A 26 -7.52 5.87 0.16
CA LYS A 26 -8.24 7.12 0.44
C LYS A 26 -9.58 7.19 -0.28
N PHE A 27 -9.61 6.88 -1.57
CA PHE A 27 -10.85 6.87 -2.35
C PHE A 27 -11.88 5.89 -1.77
N LEU A 28 -11.47 4.67 -1.42
CA LEU A 28 -12.34 3.67 -0.79
C LEU A 28 -12.89 4.17 0.55
N THR A 29 -12.03 4.78 1.38
CA THR A 29 -12.44 5.41 2.65
C THR A 29 -13.52 6.46 2.42
N ASP A 30 -13.31 7.38 1.47
CA ASP A 30 -14.28 8.45 1.16
C ASP A 30 -15.62 7.86 0.66
N GLN A 31 -15.57 6.83 -0.19
CA GLN A 31 -16.78 6.15 -0.67
C GLN A 31 -17.54 5.44 0.44
N PHE A 32 -16.83 4.79 1.35
CA PHE A 32 -17.42 4.11 2.51
C PHE A 32 -18.08 5.11 3.46
N THR A 33 -17.42 6.22 3.80
CA THR A 33 -18.04 7.29 4.60
C THR A 33 -19.32 7.83 3.93
N ALA A 34 -19.30 8.05 2.62
CA ALA A 34 -20.48 8.50 1.89
C ALA A 34 -21.62 7.47 1.86
N LEU A 35 -21.31 6.17 1.92
CA LEU A 35 -22.31 5.10 2.04
C LEU A 35 -22.91 5.06 3.45
N ASP A 36 -22.12 5.28 4.49
CA ASP A 36 -22.59 5.31 5.88
C ASP A 36 -23.59 6.44 6.13
N ASP A 37 -23.32 7.64 5.59
CA ASP A 37 -24.27 8.77 5.69
C ASP A 37 -25.63 8.42 5.07
N LYS A 38 -25.61 7.70 3.94
CA LYS A 38 -26.83 7.24 3.26
C LYS A 38 -27.55 6.17 4.07
N VAL A 39 -26.82 5.21 4.63
CA VAL A 39 -27.39 4.15 5.48
C VAL A 39 -27.99 4.74 6.76
N ALA A 40 -27.31 5.71 7.38
CA ALA A 40 -27.84 6.44 8.54
C ALA A 40 -29.17 7.15 8.22
N THR A 41 -29.30 7.71 7.01
CA THR A 41 -30.54 8.33 6.54
C THR A 41 -31.67 7.29 6.35
N LEU A 42 -31.36 6.09 5.87
CA LEU A 42 -32.33 5.00 5.65
C LEU A 42 -32.82 4.34 6.95
N ARG A 43 -31.98 4.34 8.00
CA ARG A 43 -32.33 3.84 9.35
C ARG A 43 -33.48 4.60 10.01
N ALA A 44 -33.75 5.83 9.61
CA ALA A 44 -34.89 6.60 10.13
C ALA A 44 -36.27 6.07 9.65
N GLY A 45 -36.31 5.21 8.62
CA GLY A 45 -37.57 4.82 7.95
C GLY A 45 -38.00 3.35 8.08
N ALA A 46 -37.08 2.38 7.96
CA ALA A 46 -37.42 0.94 8.00
C ALA A 46 -36.20 -0.02 8.08
N TRP A 47 -34.97 0.50 8.24
CA TRP A 47 -33.76 -0.31 8.18
C TRP A 47 -33.33 -0.72 9.61
N ASP A 48 -34.10 -1.58 10.26
CA ASP A 48 -33.75 -2.13 11.58
C ASP A 48 -33.84 -3.66 11.57
N SER A 49 -32.72 -4.31 11.94
CA SER A 49 -32.63 -5.55 12.73
C SER A 49 -31.27 -6.25 12.52
N GLU A 50 -31.03 -6.91 11.39
CA GLU A 50 -29.85 -7.79 11.24
C GLU A 50 -28.95 -7.40 10.06
N ALA A 51 -29.55 -7.04 8.92
CA ALA A 51 -28.81 -6.60 7.73
C ALA A 51 -28.03 -5.29 7.97
N ALA A 52 -28.54 -4.41 8.84
CA ALA A 52 -27.88 -3.17 9.23
C ALA A 52 -26.57 -3.44 9.99
N ALA A 53 -26.62 -4.34 10.97
CA ALA A 53 -25.46 -4.71 11.78
C ALA A 53 -24.43 -5.48 10.94
N ALA A 54 -24.88 -6.39 10.08
CA ALA A 54 -24.01 -7.10 9.15
C ALA A 54 -23.30 -6.15 8.16
N TYR A 55 -24.00 -5.12 7.67
CA TYR A 55 -23.41 -4.08 6.83
C TYR A 55 -22.35 -3.27 7.59
N GLU A 56 -22.64 -2.79 8.80
CA GLU A 56 -21.67 -2.02 9.59
C GLU A 56 -20.41 -2.82 9.92
N GLU A 57 -20.57 -4.11 10.22
CA GLU A 57 -19.43 -4.99 10.48
C GLU A 57 -18.59 -5.20 9.22
N ALA A 58 -19.22 -5.50 8.08
CA ALA A 58 -18.54 -5.63 6.80
C ALA A 58 -17.84 -4.33 6.38
N HIS A 59 -18.50 -3.19 6.57
CA HIS A 59 -17.92 -1.87 6.33
C HIS A 59 -16.64 -1.69 7.15
N ARG A 60 -16.70 -1.93 8.47
CA ARG A 60 -15.55 -1.75 9.36
C ARG A 60 -14.38 -2.61 8.92
N GLN A 61 -14.64 -3.87 8.57
CA GLN A 61 -13.61 -4.78 8.08
C GLN A 61 -12.99 -4.29 6.77
N TRP A 62 -13.80 -3.78 5.84
CA TRP A 62 -13.30 -3.25 4.58
C TRP A 62 -12.46 -1.98 4.75
N LEU A 63 -12.87 -1.09 5.65
CA LEU A 63 -12.12 0.12 5.94
C LEU A 63 -10.77 -0.20 6.57
N THR A 64 -10.75 -1.05 7.60
CA THR A 64 -9.52 -1.52 8.24
C THR A 64 -8.61 -2.21 7.22
N GLY A 65 -9.16 -3.15 6.43
CA GLY A 65 -8.38 -3.89 5.43
C GLY A 65 -7.77 -2.99 4.35
N ALA A 66 -8.50 -1.96 3.88
CA ALA A 66 -7.99 -1.01 2.90
C ALA A 66 -6.84 -0.15 3.46
N GLN A 67 -6.90 0.20 4.75
CA GLN A 67 -5.84 0.95 5.43
C GLN A 67 -4.61 0.07 5.67
N GLU A 68 -4.79 -1.15 6.19
CA GLU A 68 -3.72 -2.11 6.42
C GLU A 68 -2.99 -2.47 5.12
N PHE A 69 -3.73 -2.69 4.03
CA PHE A 69 -3.16 -2.97 2.72
C PHE A 69 -2.30 -1.81 2.21
N ALA A 70 -2.79 -0.57 2.28
CA ALA A 70 -2.02 0.59 1.83
C ALA A 70 -0.75 0.82 2.68
N GLN A 71 -0.86 0.63 4.00
CA GLN A 71 0.29 0.73 4.90
C GLN A 71 1.32 -0.35 4.58
N GLY A 72 0.89 -1.61 4.45
CA GLY A 72 1.79 -2.73 4.17
C GLY A 72 2.55 -2.58 2.84
N VAL A 73 1.90 -2.03 1.80
CA VAL A 73 2.57 -1.75 0.53
C VAL A 73 3.58 -0.60 0.66
N THR A 74 3.24 0.44 1.43
CA THR A 74 4.18 1.54 1.73
C THR A 74 5.41 1.01 2.48
N ASP A 75 5.21 0.22 3.53
CA ASP A 75 6.29 -0.36 4.34
C ASP A 75 7.19 -1.28 3.49
N THR A 76 6.58 -2.08 2.61
CA THR A 76 7.32 -2.97 1.70
C THR A 76 8.14 -2.17 0.69
N SER A 77 7.60 -1.07 0.17
CA SER A 77 8.34 -0.19 -0.74
C SER A 77 9.53 0.48 -0.05
N ASP A 78 9.34 0.98 1.17
CA ASP A 78 10.41 1.57 1.96
C ASP A 78 11.51 0.55 2.27
N ALA A 79 11.14 -0.70 2.58
CA ALA A 79 12.10 -1.78 2.78
C ALA A 79 12.89 -2.09 1.49
N ALA A 80 12.21 -2.15 0.34
CA ALA A 80 12.85 -2.40 -0.95
C ALA A 80 13.83 -1.28 -1.34
N LYS A 81 13.47 -0.01 -1.13
CA LYS A 81 14.36 1.14 -1.35
C LYS A 81 15.61 1.09 -0.47
N LYS A 82 15.43 0.79 0.81
CA LYS A 82 16.56 0.65 1.76
C LYS A 82 17.51 -0.47 1.31
N ALA A 83 16.96 -1.62 0.95
CA ALA A 83 17.75 -2.74 0.44
C ALA A 83 18.54 -2.33 -0.82
N HIS A 84 17.88 -1.70 -1.80
CA HIS A 84 18.54 -1.23 -3.03
C HIS A 84 19.67 -0.23 -2.75
N GLY A 85 19.46 0.73 -1.84
CA GLY A 85 20.49 1.69 -1.44
C GLY A 85 21.70 1.03 -0.78
N HIS A 86 21.46 0.05 0.10
CA HIS A 86 22.53 -0.71 0.76
C HIS A 86 23.35 -1.53 -0.26
N TYR A 87 22.68 -2.21 -1.20
CA TYR A 87 23.36 -2.98 -2.25
C TYR A 87 24.18 -2.08 -3.18
N SER A 88 23.59 -0.96 -3.63
CA SER A 88 24.28 -0.01 -4.52
C SER A 88 25.51 0.61 -3.86
N SER A 89 25.40 1.01 -2.59
CA SER A 89 26.51 1.57 -1.82
C SER A 89 27.64 0.56 -1.60
N ALA A 90 27.30 -0.70 -1.35
CA ALA A 90 28.28 -1.77 -1.18
C ALA A 90 29.01 -2.09 -2.49
N ILE A 91 28.30 -2.08 -3.63
CA ILE A 91 28.90 -2.25 -4.96
C ILE A 91 29.84 -1.08 -5.27
N GLU A 92 29.42 0.15 -5.03
CA GLU A 92 30.25 1.33 -5.27
C GLU A 92 31.52 1.31 -4.40
N ALA A 93 31.38 1.06 -3.11
CA ALA A 93 32.52 0.94 -2.19
C ALA A 93 33.50 -0.15 -2.62
N ASN A 94 33.00 -1.32 -3.02
CA ASN A 94 33.84 -2.40 -3.53
C ASN A 94 34.52 -2.01 -4.85
N SER A 95 33.83 -1.33 -5.77
CA SER A 95 34.41 -0.87 -7.02
C SER A 95 35.53 0.15 -6.81
N GLN A 96 35.40 1.04 -5.83
CA GLN A 96 36.44 2.01 -5.47
C GLN A 96 37.64 1.33 -4.80
N MET A 97 37.40 0.34 -3.92
CA MET A 97 38.47 -0.40 -3.25
C MET A 97 39.25 -1.33 -4.20
N PHE A 98 38.56 -1.99 -5.13
CA PHE A 98 39.15 -3.03 -5.98
C PHE A 98 39.44 -2.59 -7.42
N GLY A 99 38.86 -1.48 -7.89
CA GLY A 99 39.06 -0.92 -9.23
C GLY A 99 40.14 0.16 -9.32
N GLY A 100 40.71 0.61 -8.20
CA GLY A 100 41.82 1.56 -8.16
C GLY A 100 43.16 0.90 -8.53
N ARG A 101 43.47 0.84 -9.83
CA ARG A 101 44.83 0.73 -10.38
C ARG A 101 45.01 1.71 -11.52
#